data_AF-A0A0C3HV31-F1
#
_entry.id   AF-A0A0C3HV31-F1
#
_cell.length_a   1.000
_cell.length_b   1.000
_cell.length_c   1.000
_cell.angle_alpha   90.00
_cell.angle_beta   90.00
_cell.angle_gamma   90.00
#
_symmetry.space_group_name_H-M   'P 1'
#
loop_
_entity.id
_entity.type
_entity.pdbx_description
1 polymer ?
#
loop_
_entity_poly.entity_id
_entity_poly.type
_entity_poly.pdbx_seq_one_letter_code
_entity_poly.pdbx_strand_id
1 'polypeptide(L)'
;SQTVQPHVLLSVCALASKYTSLKQYGFGLEWAERATKLVLQEADEPRDDNIVTFLNITLFWYSQGSWRKAAIHKGNLGNGIQTAQVLGLVFEQQQNKDTLDREIQRRLFWACYITNLFTAETCFVTEPSENVLKLTLPCRDEDYDAGYPKDGVQLSTGRCNGSIYAELIKVMMLWSAVHTFIKNPISDPSTGMAELQALDARIYKWRTNIPRSLELTPATIPTTSMSILPRLLLIHIVYHQCLCALHSSIVPLFTSSETDDSWGYAIQLSAQTAYDHSNIACALFEASLSHLGGSGTFASFIAYAAYCACAIQIPFLWCQQLNVKERAQVNVRSALKLINSMAKFWKFSALLGVHVRQLYIGHAKNRSPIDNEPKYTDVNKLTCFKSIATHARDSILGHTLILWSHDGAFAKQGEELTDLDTQDANLVSSSNRGRNSCFVSCGRGLT
;
A
#
# COMPACT_ATOMS: atom_id res chain seq x y z
N SER A 1 30.52 25.19 -8.10
CA SER A 1 30.57 23.72 -7.92
C SER A 1 30.09 23.42 -6.52
N GLN A 2 28.80 23.12 -6.34
CA GLN A 2 28.30 22.66 -5.03
C GLN A 2 28.73 21.20 -4.85
N THR A 3 29.52 20.95 -3.82
CA THR A 3 29.97 19.61 -3.46
C THR A 3 28.77 18.87 -2.83
N VAL A 4 28.39 17.73 -3.39
CA VAL A 4 27.28 16.91 -2.86
C VAL A 4 27.60 16.50 -1.42
N GLN A 5 26.62 16.63 -0.52
CA GLN A 5 26.81 16.26 0.88
C GLN A 5 27.18 14.77 1.03
N PRO A 6 28.12 14.42 1.92
CA PRO A 6 28.57 13.03 2.07
C PRO A 6 27.44 12.06 2.42
N HIS A 7 26.48 12.48 3.25
CA HIS A 7 25.35 11.64 3.66
C HIS A 7 24.39 11.36 2.51
N VAL A 8 24.20 12.30 1.57
CA VAL A 8 23.42 12.10 0.34
C VAL A 8 24.07 11.03 -0.52
N LEU A 9 25.34 11.19 -0.84
CA LEU A 9 26.08 10.24 -1.67
C LEU A 9 26.05 8.81 -1.08
N LEU A 10 26.34 8.67 0.21
CA LEU A 10 26.33 7.38 0.89
C LEU A 10 24.94 6.73 0.89
N SER A 11 23.87 7.53 1.07
CA SER A 11 22.51 7.02 1.05
C SER A 11 22.08 6.50 -0.33
N VAL A 12 22.50 7.18 -1.41
CA VAL A 12 22.26 6.75 -2.79
C VAL A 12 23.01 5.46 -3.07
N CYS A 13 24.31 5.39 -2.72
CA CYS A 13 25.11 4.18 -2.87
C CYS A 13 24.51 2.99 -2.10
N ALA A 14 24.06 3.21 -0.85
CA ALA A 14 23.41 2.19 -0.05
C ALA A 14 22.15 1.63 -0.73
N LEU A 15 21.25 2.51 -1.19
CA LEU A 15 20.03 2.08 -1.86
C LEU A 15 20.32 1.38 -3.20
N ALA A 16 21.23 1.93 -4.01
CA ALA A 16 21.61 1.37 -5.31
C ALA A 16 22.27 -0.01 -5.18
N SER A 17 23.08 -0.22 -4.13
CA SER A 17 23.79 -1.49 -3.88
C SER A 17 22.86 -2.71 -3.91
N LYS A 18 21.58 -2.54 -3.52
CA LYS A 18 20.56 -3.59 -3.51
C LYS A 18 20.29 -4.21 -4.87
N TYR A 19 20.46 -3.44 -5.93
CA TYR A 19 20.16 -3.83 -7.30
C TYR A 19 21.41 -4.24 -8.08
N THR A 20 22.56 -4.29 -7.39
CA THR A 20 23.86 -4.62 -7.98
C THR A 20 24.47 -5.84 -7.31
N SER A 21 25.53 -6.39 -7.89
CA SER A 21 26.34 -7.46 -7.26
C SER A 21 26.92 -7.06 -5.89
N LEU A 22 27.02 -5.75 -5.61
CA LEU A 22 27.56 -5.21 -4.36
C LEU A 22 26.76 -5.62 -3.11
N LYS A 23 25.50 -6.04 -3.27
CA LYS A 23 24.68 -6.56 -2.16
C LYS A 23 25.38 -7.70 -1.41
N GLN A 24 26.16 -8.54 -2.10
CA GLN A 24 26.82 -9.71 -1.52
C GLN A 24 27.97 -9.36 -0.58
N TYR A 25 28.53 -8.15 -0.70
CA TYR A 25 29.73 -7.73 0.01
C TYR A 25 29.45 -6.86 1.25
N GLY A 26 28.18 -6.63 1.61
CA GLY A 26 27.81 -5.91 2.84
C GLY A 26 28.00 -4.39 2.82
N PHE A 27 28.66 -3.81 1.80
CA PHE A 27 28.92 -2.36 1.71
C PHE A 27 27.67 -1.49 1.82
N GLY A 28 26.52 -1.97 1.32
CA GLY A 28 25.26 -1.24 1.42
C GLY A 28 24.85 -0.94 2.86
N LEU A 29 25.14 -1.86 3.80
CA LEU A 29 24.85 -1.68 5.22
C LEU A 29 25.75 -0.61 5.83
N GLU A 30 27.06 -0.69 5.58
CA GLU A 30 28.04 0.28 6.09
C GLU A 30 27.74 1.70 5.60
N TRP A 31 27.40 1.85 4.32
CA TRP A 31 27.02 3.14 3.75
C TRP A 31 25.72 3.68 4.35
N ALA A 32 24.71 2.83 4.54
CA ALA A 32 23.45 3.24 5.16
C ALA A 32 23.66 3.70 6.61
N GLU A 33 24.44 2.96 7.40
CA GLU A 33 24.74 3.31 8.79
C GLU A 33 25.54 4.61 8.89
N ARG A 34 26.52 4.81 8.01
CA ARG A 34 27.30 6.04 7.98
C ARG A 34 26.45 7.23 7.55
N ALA A 35 25.62 7.08 6.50
CA ALA A 35 24.69 8.12 6.07
C ALA A 35 23.70 8.49 7.20
N THR A 36 23.19 7.48 7.92
CA THR A 36 22.29 7.66 9.06
C THR A 36 22.94 8.48 10.18
N LYS A 37 24.18 8.16 10.55
CA LYS A 37 24.89 8.91 11.60
C LYS A 37 25.09 10.38 11.22
N LEU A 38 25.50 10.63 9.98
CA LEU A 38 25.76 11.99 9.50
C LEU A 38 24.48 12.82 9.43
N VAL A 39 23.39 12.30 8.84
CA VAL A 39 22.15 13.08 8.70
C VAL A 39 21.49 13.38 10.05
N LEU A 40 21.67 12.52 11.05
CA LEU A 40 21.12 12.74 12.40
C LEU A 40 21.91 13.78 13.20
N GLN A 41 23.19 14.02 12.88
CA GLN A 41 23.97 15.12 13.48
C GLN A 41 23.45 16.49 13.04
N GLU A 42 22.77 16.54 11.89
CA GLU A 42 22.19 17.75 11.31
C GLU A 42 20.66 17.81 11.49
N ALA A 43 20.09 16.99 12.38
CA ALA A 43 18.64 16.86 12.53
C ALA A 43 17.94 18.19 12.93
N ASP A 44 18.65 19.04 13.68
CA ASP A 44 18.17 20.36 14.10
C ASP A 44 18.38 21.46 13.04
N GLU A 45 19.11 21.15 11.95
CA GLU A 45 19.37 22.05 10.82
C GLU A 45 18.76 21.49 9.53
N PRO A 46 17.45 21.60 9.35
CA PRO A 46 16.75 20.99 8.22
C PRO A 46 17.15 21.60 6.87
N ARG A 47 17.65 20.75 5.96
CA ARG A 47 17.96 21.09 4.56
C ARG A 47 17.33 20.06 3.60
N ASP A 48 17.21 20.46 2.33
CA ASP A 48 16.70 19.59 1.26
C ASP A 48 17.49 18.26 1.16
N ASP A 49 18.81 18.34 1.36
CA ASP A 49 19.71 17.18 1.37
C ASP A 49 19.36 16.18 2.50
N ASN A 50 18.94 16.65 3.68
CA ASN A 50 18.55 15.76 4.77
C ASN A 50 17.31 14.95 4.37
N ILE A 51 16.35 15.57 3.67
CA ILE A 51 15.13 14.90 3.17
C ILE A 51 15.51 13.79 2.19
N VAL A 52 16.40 14.06 1.23
CA VAL A 52 16.89 13.06 0.26
C VAL A 52 17.52 11.87 1.00
N THR A 53 18.38 12.14 1.98
CA THR A 53 19.01 11.06 2.75
C THR A 53 18.01 10.27 3.58
N PHE A 54 17.11 10.93 4.29
CA PHE A 54 16.07 10.25 5.07
C PHE A 54 15.17 9.39 4.17
N LEU A 55 14.81 9.83 2.97
CA LEU A 55 14.06 9.04 1.98
C LEU A 55 14.82 7.77 1.59
N ASN A 56 16.08 7.92 1.18
CA ASN A 56 16.91 6.80 0.74
C ASN A 56 17.15 5.77 1.85
N ILE A 57 17.50 6.21 3.06
CA ILE A 57 17.74 5.29 4.18
C ILE A 57 16.45 4.65 4.69
N THR A 58 15.30 5.36 4.65
CA THR A 58 13.99 4.76 4.97
C THR A 58 13.69 3.60 4.04
N LEU A 59 13.82 3.80 2.71
CA LEU A 59 13.62 2.75 1.72
C LEU A 59 14.63 1.61 1.86
N PHE A 60 15.89 1.92 2.19
CA PHE A 60 16.92 0.91 2.42
C PHE A 60 16.57 0.03 3.63
N TRP A 61 16.35 0.62 4.81
CA TRP A 61 16.05 -0.14 6.03
C TRP A 61 14.74 -0.92 5.92
N TYR A 62 13.72 -0.33 5.29
CA TYR A 62 12.46 -1.02 5.00
C TYR A 62 12.69 -2.26 4.13
N SER A 63 13.54 -2.14 3.11
CA SER A 63 13.84 -3.28 2.24
C SER A 63 14.63 -4.40 2.92
N GLN A 64 15.42 -4.08 3.94
CA GLN A 64 16.18 -5.04 4.74
C GLN A 64 15.34 -5.68 5.86
N GLY A 65 14.11 -5.23 6.07
CA GLY A 65 13.25 -5.69 7.18
C GLY A 65 13.65 -5.11 8.53
N SER A 66 14.44 -4.04 8.56
CA SER A 66 14.71 -3.30 9.79
C SER A 66 13.58 -2.30 10.05
N TRP A 67 12.38 -2.81 10.34
CA TRP A 67 11.13 -2.04 10.38
C TRP A 67 11.18 -0.84 11.33
N ARG A 68 11.72 -1.04 12.54
CA ARG A 68 11.88 0.04 13.54
C ARG A 68 12.78 1.17 13.05
N LYS A 69 13.92 0.85 12.43
CA LYS A 69 14.83 1.85 11.85
C LYS A 69 14.13 2.62 10.73
N ALA A 70 13.44 1.90 9.84
CA ALA A 70 12.67 2.52 8.77
C ALA A 70 11.57 3.47 9.32
N ALA A 71 10.84 3.03 10.36
CA ALA A 71 9.80 3.84 10.99
C ALA A 71 10.35 5.11 11.65
N ILE A 72 11.52 5.05 12.31
CA ILE A 72 12.18 6.23 12.89
C ILE A 72 12.56 7.23 11.81
N HIS A 73 13.22 6.79 10.74
CA HIS A 73 13.62 7.69 9.65
C HIS A 73 12.41 8.25 8.87
N LYS A 74 11.35 7.46 8.75
CA LYS A 74 10.05 7.93 8.27
C LYS A 74 9.46 9.01 9.18
N GLY A 75 9.54 8.86 10.51
CA GLY A 75 9.13 9.90 11.46
C GLY A 75 9.88 11.22 11.21
N ASN A 76 11.20 11.15 10.99
CA ASN A 76 12.00 12.32 10.63
C ASN A 76 11.59 12.95 9.29
N LEU A 77 11.14 12.15 8.32
CA LEU A 77 10.53 12.67 7.08
C LEU A 77 9.21 13.39 7.36
N GLY A 78 8.35 12.83 8.21
CA GLY A 78 7.11 13.49 8.66
C GLY A 78 7.38 14.85 9.30
N ASN A 79 8.38 14.93 10.18
CA ASN A 79 8.88 16.21 10.72
C ASN A 79 9.39 17.11 9.58
N GLY A 80 10.10 16.55 8.59
CA GLY A 80 10.55 17.25 7.39
C GLY A 80 9.43 17.89 6.57
N ILE A 81 8.21 17.31 6.53
CA ILE A 81 7.04 17.94 5.89
C ILE A 81 6.61 19.18 6.67
N GLN A 82 6.51 19.07 7.99
CA GLN A 82 6.19 20.20 8.86
C GLN A 82 7.26 21.28 8.76
N THR A 83 8.53 20.89 8.70
CA THR A 83 9.66 21.78 8.53
C THR A 83 9.69 22.44 7.16
N ALA A 84 9.38 21.73 6.07
CA ALA A 84 9.26 22.31 4.73
C ALA A 84 8.13 23.35 4.67
N GLN A 85 7.04 23.14 5.42
CA GLN A 85 5.98 24.15 5.59
C GLN A 85 6.47 25.35 6.40
N VAL A 86 7.18 25.14 7.51
CA VAL A 86 7.75 26.22 8.36
C VAL A 86 8.78 27.06 7.60
N LEU A 87 9.62 26.42 6.79
CA LEU A 87 10.64 27.07 5.96
C LEU A 87 10.06 27.71 4.69
N GLY A 88 8.75 27.59 4.45
CA GLY A 88 8.07 28.20 3.30
C GLY A 88 8.45 27.59 1.94
N LEU A 89 9.10 26.42 1.90
CA LEU A 89 9.56 25.75 0.67
C LEU A 89 8.40 25.27 -0.22
N VAL A 90 7.20 25.23 0.34
CA VAL A 90 6.02 24.60 -0.26
C VAL A 90 5.07 25.63 -0.87
N PHE A 91 5.12 26.89 -0.44
CA PHE A 91 4.16 27.91 -0.89
C PHE A 91 4.74 28.75 -2.03
N GLU A 92 4.15 28.59 -3.21
CA GLU A 92 4.48 29.41 -4.37
C GLU A 92 4.02 30.86 -4.16
N GLN A 93 4.97 31.80 -4.09
CA GLN A 93 4.67 33.19 -4.39
C GLN A 93 4.27 33.31 -5.86
N GLN A 94 3.05 33.80 -6.12
CA GLN A 94 2.38 33.89 -7.43
C GLN A 94 3.16 34.61 -8.55
N GLN A 95 4.31 35.24 -8.24
CA GLN A 95 5.06 36.07 -9.18
C GLN A 95 6.35 35.43 -9.72
N ASN A 96 6.81 34.29 -9.20
CA ASN A 96 8.06 33.68 -9.65
C ASN A 96 7.82 32.56 -10.66
N LYS A 97 8.50 32.64 -11.81
CA LYS A 97 8.57 31.56 -12.82
C LYS A 97 9.02 30.25 -12.16
N ASP A 98 8.46 29.14 -12.62
CA ASP A 98 8.92 27.81 -12.23
C ASP A 98 10.37 27.61 -12.71
N THR A 99 11.30 27.56 -11.77
CA THR A 99 12.70 27.21 -12.02
C THR A 99 12.91 25.72 -11.78
N LEU A 100 13.99 25.16 -12.35
CA LEU A 100 14.35 23.77 -12.12
C LEU A 100 14.50 23.44 -10.63
N ASP A 101 15.14 24.33 -9.86
CA ASP A 101 15.33 24.15 -8.40
C ASP A 101 13.99 24.03 -7.65
N ARG A 102 12.99 24.82 -8.05
CA ARG A 102 11.65 24.75 -7.45
C ARG A 102 10.94 23.45 -7.81
N GLU A 103 11.09 22.97 -9.03
CA GLU A 103 10.55 21.68 -9.43
C GLU A 103 11.22 20.52 -8.66
N ILE A 104 12.53 20.61 -8.38
CA ILE A 104 13.23 19.65 -7.51
C ILE A 104 12.62 19.66 -6.10
N GLN A 105 12.47 20.84 -5.49
CA GLN A 105 11.86 20.98 -4.17
C GLN A 105 10.42 20.46 -4.13
N ARG A 106 9.63 20.76 -5.17
CA ARG A 106 8.26 20.26 -5.36
C ARG A 106 8.24 18.73 -5.39
N ARG A 107 9.12 18.10 -6.18
CA ARG A 107 9.24 16.64 -6.26
C ARG A 107 9.68 16.02 -4.92
N LEU A 108 10.60 16.66 -4.19
CA LEU A 108 11.05 16.22 -2.86
C LEU A 108 9.92 16.26 -1.83
N PHE A 109 9.16 17.37 -1.79
CA PHE A 109 8.00 17.49 -0.92
C PHE A 109 7.00 16.37 -1.17
N TRP A 110 6.62 16.17 -2.43
CA TRP A 110 5.64 15.13 -2.78
C TRP A 110 6.16 13.71 -2.54
N ALA A 111 7.45 13.45 -2.76
CA ALA A 111 8.08 12.17 -2.42
C ALA A 111 8.00 11.88 -0.92
N CYS A 112 8.25 12.90 -0.09
CA CYS A 112 8.09 12.82 1.36
C CYS A 112 6.63 12.58 1.76
N TYR A 113 5.71 13.30 1.14
CA TYR A 113 4.26 13.20 1.39
C TYR A 113 3.74 11.80 1.06
N ILE A 114 3.99 11.28 -0.14
CA ILE A 114 3.53 9.93 -0.54
C ILE A 114 4.18 8.83 0.32
N THR A 115 5.45 9.00 0.73
CA THR A 115 6.12 8.03 1.63
C THR A 115 5.41 7.91 2.97
N ASN A 116 4.86 9.03 3.47
CA ASN A 116 4.03 9.02 4.66
C ASN A 116 2.68 8.33 4.45
N LEU A 117 2.04 8.52 3.28
CA LEU A 117 0.80 7.83 2.90
C LEU A 117 0.98 6.32 2.69
N PHE A 118 2.13 5.90 2.14
CA PHE A 118 2.41 4.48 1.87
C PHE A 118 2.40 3.61 3.11
N THR A 119 2.55 4.16 4.31
CA THR A 119 2.75 3.40 5.56
C THR A 119 1.87 3.99 6.67
N ALA A 120 0.63 4.33 6.32
CA ALA A 120 -0.32 5.15 7.08
C ALA A 120 -0.81 4.50 8.39
N GLU A 121 0.08 4.42 9.38
CA GLU A 121 -0.23 4.13 10.79
C GLU A 121 0.27 5.24 11.72
N THR A 122 0.75 6.34 11.16
CA THR A 122 1.21 7.50 11.92
C THR A 122 0.05 8.44 12.23
N CYS A 123 -0.06 8.90 13.48
CA CYS A 123 -1.05 9.85 14.02
C CYS A 123 -1.18 11.21 13.30
N PHE A 124 -0.52 11.43 12.17
CA PHE A 124 -0.17 12.77 11.73
C PHE A 124 -0.88 13.29 10.46
N VAL A 125 -1.46 12.46 9.59
CA VAL A 125 -2.29 12.99 8.49
C VAL A 125 -3.31 11.95 8.03
N THR A 126 -4.59 12.22 8.30
CA THR A 126 -5.72 11.41 7.82
C THR A 126 -6.36 12.02 6.57
N GLU A 127 -6.32 13.35 6.45
CA GLU A 127 -6.82 14.11 5.31
C GLU A 127 -5.82 15.20 4.89
N PRO A 128 -5.70 15.49 3.58
CA PRO A 128 -4.90 16.61 3.09
C PRO A 128 -5.47 17.93 3.62
N SER A 129 -4.64 18.75 4.26
CA SER A 129 -5.06 20.11 4.65
C SER A 129 -5.36 20.96 3.42
N GLU A 130 -6.17 22.01 3.57
CA GLU A 130 -6.46 22.95 2.46
C GLU A 130 -5.19 23.50 1.81
N ASN A 131 -4.14 23.68 2.60
CA ASN A 131 -2.84 24.12 2.12
C ASN A 131 -2.22 23.10 1.15
N VAL A 132 -2.30 21.80 1.46
CA VAL A 132 -1.80 20.73 0.59
C VAL A 132 -2.60 20.67 -0.72
N LEU A 133 -3.91 20.90 -0.67
CA LEU A 133 -4.77 20.91 -1.86
C LEU A 133 -4.44 22.05 -2.85
N LYS A 134 -3.87 23.15 -2.36
CA LYS A 134 -3.45 24.31 -3.18
C LYS A 134 -2.07 24.13 -3.80
N LEU A 135 -1.35 23.06 -3.45
CA LEU A 135 0.00 22.82 -3.96
C LEU A 135 0.00 22.33 -5.39
N THR A 136 1.03 22.78 -6.09
CA THR A 136 1.30 22.45 -7.47
C THR A 136 1.90 21.05 -7.57
N LEU A 137 1.38 20.26 -8.51
CA LEU A 137 1.86 18.91 -8.80
C LEU A 137 3.11 18.95 -9.67
N PRO A 138 3.99 17.93 -9.60
CA PRO A 138 5.18 17.84 -10.44
C PRO A 138 4.85 17.95 -11.93
N CYS A 139 5.71 18.63 -12.67
CA CYS A 139 5.60 18.73 -14.13
C CYS A 139 5.92 17.38 -14.81
N ARG A 140 5.79 17.33 -16.13
CA ARG A 140 6.11 16.13 -16.91
C ARG A 140 7.60 15.81 -16.82
N ASP A 141 7.93 14.53 -16.83
CA ASP A 141 9.33 14.09 -16.80
C ASP A 141 10.12 14.62 -18.00
N GLU A 142 9.50 14.70 -19.18
CA GLU A 142 10.15 15.25 -20.37
C GLU A 142 10.48 16.74 -20.23
N ASP A 143 9.61 17.51 -19.59
CA ASP A 143 9.82 18.95 -19.36
C ASP A 143 10.88 19.19 -18.28
N TYR A 144 10.89 18.34 -17.23
CA TYR A 144 11.91 18.33 -16.19
C TYR A 144 13.30 17.97 -16.74
N ASP A 145 13.38 16.88 -17.51
CA ASP A 145 14.64 16.41 -18.12
C ASP A 145 15.19 17.42 -19.13
N ALA A 146 14.32 18.18 -19.80
CA ALA A 146 14.72 19.28 -20.67
C ALA A 146 15.22 20.52 -19.90
N GLY A 147 15.02 20.60 -18.59
CA GLY A 147 15.40 21.74 -17.75
C GLY A 147 14.41 22.91 -17.79
N TYR A 148 13.21 22.72 -18.36
CA TYR A 148 12.20 23.76 -18.55
C TYR A 148 10.86 23.30 -17.96
N PRO A 149 10.70 23.30 -16.61
CA PRO A 149 9.43 22.96 -16.00
C PRO A 149 8.35 23.95 -16.45
N LYS A 150 7.23 23.42 -16.94
CA LYS A 150 6.05 24.22 -17.34
C LYS A 150 5.16 24.52 -16.15
N ASP A 151 4.33 25.56 -16.29
CA ASP A 151 3.33 25.97 -15.31
C ASP A 151 2.57 24.76 -14.77
N GLY A 152 2.67 24.57 -13.46
CA GLY A 152 2.16 23.37 -12.83
C GLY A 152 0.65 23.41 -12.57
N VAL A 153 0.08 22.22 -12.39
CA VAL A 153 -1.35 22.04 -12.09
C VAL A 153 -1.51 21.82 -10.60
N GLN A 154 -2.39 22.58 -9.96
CA GLN A 154 -2.71 22.38 -8.54
C GLN A 154 -3.57 21.15 -8.33
N LEU A 155 -3.34 20.46 -7.21
CA LEU A 155 -4.07 19.27 -6.83
C LEU A 155 -5.60 19.47 -6.75
N SER A 156 -6.05 20.60 -6.19
CA SER A 156 -7.47 20.96 -6.05
C SER A 156 -8.22 21.08 -7.38
N THR A 157 -7.52 21.43 -8.47
CA THR A 157 -8.17 21.64 -9.77
C THR A 157 -8.61 20.34 -10.44
N GLY A 158 -8.06 19.20 -10.01
CA GLY A 158 -8.33 17.89 -10.61
C GLY A 158 -7.87 17.73 -12.06
N ARG A 159 -7.18 18.73 -12.64
CA ARG A 159 -6.68 18.69 -14.02
C ARG A 159 -5.47 17.76 -14.14
N CYS A 160 -5.23 17.23 -15.33
CA CYS A 160 -4.07 16.41 -15.63
C CYS A 160 -3.04 17.24 -16.41
N ASN A 161 -1.76 17.12 -16.02
CA ASN A 161 -0.64 17.74 -16.73
C ASN A 161 0.21 16.72 -17.52
N GLY A 162 -0.19 15.43 -17.52
CA GLY A 162 0.54 14.35 -18.19
C GLY A 162 1.74 13.80 -17.41
N SER A 163 2.02 14.29 -16.20
CA SER A 163 3.09 13.77 -15.35
C SER A 163 2.70 12.47 -14.67
N ILE A 164 3.55 11.45 -14.77
CA ILE A 164 3.35 10.17 -14.07
C ILE A 164 3.37 10.39 -12.55
N TYR A 165 4.25 11.25 -12.05
CA TYR A 165 4.34 11.54 -10.61
C TYR A 165 3.14 12.33 -10.10
N ALA A 166 2.60 13.26 -10.88
CA ALA A 166 1.35 13.96 -10.55
C ALA A 166 0.18 12.98 -10.38
N GLU A 167 0.04 12.02 -11.29
CA GLU A 167 -1.00 11.00 -11.21
C GLU A 167 -0.75 9.99 -10.08
N LEU A 168 0.52 9.66 -9.79
CA LEU A 168 0.88 8.85 -8.63
C LEU A 168 0.45 9.50 -7.32
N ILE A 169 0.67 10.81 -7.16
CA ILE A 169 0.23 11.55 -5.96
C ILE A 169 -1.28 11.46 -5.81
N LYS A 170 -2.04 11.74 -6.87
CA LYS A 170 -3.51 11.70 -6.85
C LYS A 170 -4.05 10.33 -6.46
N VAL A 171 -3.54 9.26 -7.07
CA VAL A 171 -4.02 7.90 -6.78
C VAL A 171 -3.60 7.43 -5.37
N MET A 172 -2.45 7.87 -4.87
CA MET A 172 -2.04 7.60 -3.48
C MET A 172 -2.90 8.33 -2.46
N MET A 173 -3.43 9.52 -2.80
CA MET A 173 -4.40 10.20 -1.94
C MET A 173 -5.77 9.50 -1.92
N LEU A 174 -6.19 8.90 -3.04
CA LEU A 174 -7.36 8.02 -3.07
C LEU A 174 -7.13 6.80 -2.17
N TRP A 175 -5.96 6.17 -2.26
CA TRP A 175 -5.58 5.06 -1.38
C TRP A 175 -5.64 5.47 0.10
N SER A 176 -5.12 6.65 0.46
CA SER A 176 -5.22 7.16 1.83
C SER A 176 -6.67 7.32 2.29
N ALA A 177 -7.55 7.85 1.44
CA ALA A 177 -8.96 8.01 1.78
C ALA A 177 -9.68 6.65 1.96
N VAL A 178 -9.40 5.68 1.08
CA VAL A 178 -9.90 4.30 1.21
C VAL A 178 -9.41 3.67 2.50
N HIS A 179 -8.12 3.81 2.82
CA HIS A 179 -7.54 3.22 4.01
C HIS A 179 -8.10 3.85 5.30
N THR A 180 -8.35 5.16 5.32
CA THR A 180 -9.05 5.86 6.40
C THR A 180 -10.46 5.29 6.60
N PHE A 181 -11.23 5.14 5.51
CA PHE A 181 -12.57 4.56 5.56
C PHE A 181 -12.55 3.15 6.15
N ILE A 182 -11.61 2.29 5.73
CA ILE A 182 -11.53 0.90 6.19
C ILE A 182 -11.16 0.79 7.69
N LYS A 183 -10.33 1.71 8.19
CA LYS A 183 -9.90 1.72 9.60
C LYS A 183 -10.98 2.22 10.56
N ASN A 184 -11.89 3.07 10.09
CA ASN A 184 -12.92 3.64 10.94
C ASN A 184 -14.14 2.71 11.01
N PRO A 185 -14.60 2.32 12.21
CA PRO A 185 -15.79 1.50 12.34
C PRO A 185 -17.02 2.24 11.82
N ILE A 186 -17.78 1.58 10.95
CA ILE A 186 -19.03 2.12 10.39
C ILE A 186 -20.05 2.18 11.52
N SER A 187 -20.30 3.39 12.03
CA SER A 187 -21.23 3.59 13.16
C SER A 187 -22.69 3.55 12.72
N ASP A 188 -22.98 4.01 11.49
CA ASP A 188 -24.29 3.94 10.87
C ASP A 188 -24.19 3.28 9.49
N PRO A 189 -24.95 2.19 9.23
CA PRO A 189 -24.91 1.48 7.97
C PRO A 189 -25.27 2.35 6.74
N SER A 190 -26.19 3.31 6.89
CA SER A 190 -26.60 4.15 5.75
C SER A 190 -25.52 5.14 5.34
N THR A 191 -24.85 5.74 6.33
CA THR A 191 -23.73 6.66 6.13
C THR A 191 -22.52 5.93 5.55
N GLY A 192 -22.19 4.74 6.06
CA GLY A 192 -21.09 3.93 5.53
C GLY A 192 -21.28 3.54 4.05
N MET A 193 -22.52 3.23 3.65
CA MET A 193 -22.83 2.93 2.24
C MET A 193 -22.64 4.16 1.35
N ALA A 194 -23.10 5.33 1.78
CA ALA A 194 -22.96 6.58 1.04
C ALA A 194 -21.47 6.96 0.88
N GLU A 195 -20.66 6.80 1.94
CA GLU A 195 -19.22 7.02 1.90
C GLU A 195 -18.50 6.06 0.94
N LEU A 196 -18.85 4.76 0.98
CA LEU A 196 -18.31 3.75 0.06
C LEU A 196 -18.60 4.14 -1.40
N GLN A 197 -19.85 4.48 -1.71
CA GLN A 197 -20.26 4.91 -3.05
C GLN A 197 -19.56 6.20 -3.50
N ALA A 198 -19.38 7.16 -2.59
CA ALA A 198 -18.68 8.41 -2.88
C ALA A 198 -17.19 8.15 -3.18
N LEU A 199 -16.54 7.25 -2.43
CA LEU A 199 -15.15 6.85 -2.70
C LEU A 199 -15.03 6.10 -4.03
N ASP A 200 -15.92 5.14 -4.29
CA ASP A 200 -15.97 4.40 -5.55
C ASP A 200 -16.06 5.35 -6.76
N ALA A 201 -17.03 6.27 -6.74
CA ALA A 201 -17.21 7.28 -7.79
C ALA A 201 -15.98 8.17 -7.98
N ARG A 202 -15.31 8.57 -6.89
CA ARG A 202 -14.06 9.36 -6.95
C ARG A 202 -12.93 8.57 -7.60
N ILE A 203 -12.81 7.28 -7.30
CA ILE A 203 -11.78 6.40 -7.87
C ILE A 203 -12.01 6.21 -9.37
N TYR A 204 -13.24 5.89 -9.79
CA TYR A 204 -13.58 5.79 -11.21
C TYR A 204 -13.39 7.10 -11.97
N LYS A 205 -13.75 8.24 -11.37
CA LYS A 205 -13.54 9.56 -11.96
C LYS A 205 -12.06 9.84 -12.25
N TRP A 206 -11.15 9.39 -11.38
CA TRP A 206 -9.72 9.48 -11.67
C TRP A 206 -9.35 8.67 -12.93
N ARG A 207 -9.86 7.44 -13.05
CA ARG A 207 -9.58 6.57 -14.21
C ARG A 207 -10.09 7.14 -15.53
N THR A 208 -11.23 7.84 -15.53
CA THR A 208 -11.76 8.50 -16.73
C THR A 208 -10.99 9.75 -17.13
N ASN A 209 -10.29 10.37 -16.18
CA ASN A 209 -9.55 11.62 -16.40
C ASN A 209 -8.09 11.40 -16.80
N ILE A 210 -7.54 10.20 -16.58
CA ILE A 210 -6.13 9.92 -16.90
C ILE A 210 -5.86 10.11 -18.40
N PRO A 211 -4.78 10.79 -18.81
CA PRO A 211 -4.43 10.93 -20.22
C PRO A 211 -4.16 9.58 -20.89
N ARG A 212 -4.56 9.44 -22.17
CA ARG A 212 -4.30 8.24 -22.98
C ARG A 212 -2.83 7.83 -23.02
N SER A 213 -1.91 8.80 -22.96
CA SER A 213 -0.47 8.56 -22.93
C SER A 213 0.02 7.81 -21.68
N LEU A 214 -0.77 7.79 -20.61
CA LEU A 214 -0.46 7.12 -19.34
C LEU A 214 -1.29 5.85 -19.12
N GLU A 215 -2.14 5.47 -20.08
CA GLU A 215 -2.95 4.26 -19.97
C GLU A 215 -2.10 2.99 -20.11
N LEU A 216 -2.37 2.01 -19.25
CA LEU A 216 -1.70 0.73 -19.26
C LEU A 216 -2.73 -0.38 -19.28
N THR A 217 -2.54 -1.33 -20.19
CA THR A 217 -3.31 -2.57 -20.27
C THR A 217 -2.36 -3.73 -20.53
N PRO A 218 -2.75 -4.98 -20.26
CA PRO A 218 -1.94 -6.14 -20.61
C PRO A 218 -1.48 -6.15 -22.07
N ALA A 219 -2.31 -5.64 -22.99
CA ALA A 219 -2.00 -5.56 -24.41
C ALA A 219 -0.99 -4.46 -24.78
N THR A 220 -0.93 -3.36 -24.03
CA THR A 220 0.00 -2.26 -24.32
C THR A 220 1.38 -2.45 -23.69
N ILE A 221 1.48 -3.26 -22.63
CA ILE A 221 2.74 -3.52 -21.90
C ILE A 221 3.91 -3.90 -22.82
N PRO A 222 3.78 -4.80 -23.81
CA PRO A 222 4.89 -5.17 -24.69
C PRO A 222 5.46 -4.00 -25.51
N THR A 223 4.65 -2.96 -25.76
CA THR A 223 5.04 -1.76 -26.52
C THR A 223 5.50 -0.61 -25.62
N THR A 224 5.25 -0.71 -24.31
CA THR A 224 5.64 0.31 -23.33
C THR A 224 7.13 0.23 -23.05
N SER A 225 7.80 1.39 -23.02
CA SER A 225 9.22 1.47 -22.67
C SER A 225 9.50 0.87 -21.29
N MET A 226 10.54 0.03 -21.20
CA MET A 226 10.98 -0.62 -19.97
C MET A 226 11.32 0.38 -18.86
N SER A 227 11.77 1.59 -19.22
CA SER A 227 12.20 2.60 -18.23
C SER A 227 11.03 3.27 -17.50
N ILE A 228 9.86 3.36 -18.13
CA ILE A 228 8.65 3.99 -17.57
C ILE A 228 7.66 2.97 -17.00
N LEU A 229 7.71 1.74 -17.51
CA LEU A 229 6.74 0.69 -17.17
C LEU A 229 6.58 0.46 -15.66
N PRO A 230 7.63 0.40 -14.82
CA PRO A 230 7.44 0.21 -13.38
C PRO A 230 6.63 1.33 -12.72
N ARG A 231 6.79 2.58 -13.19
CA ARG A 231 6.06 3.74 -12.67
C ARG A 231 4.60 3.74 -13.14
N LEU A 232 4.36 3.43 -14.42
CA LEU A 232 3.00 3.27 -14.95
C LEU A 232 2.28 2.10 -14.28
N LEU A 233 2.95 0.96 -14.09
CA LEU A 233 2.38 -0.18 -13.41
C LEU A 233 1.96 0.20 -11.99
N LEU A 234 2.81 0.93 -11.25
CA LEU A 234 2.48 1.37 -9.89
C LEU A 234 1.17 2.17 -9.85
N ILE A 235 0.98 3.17 -10.70
CA ILE A 235 -0.25 4.00 -10.64
C ILE A 235 -1.52 3.18 -10.92
N HIS A 236 -1.48 2.27 -11.89
CA HIS A 236 -2.64 1.42 -12.23
C HIS A 236 -2.90 0.34 -11.18
N ILE A 237 -1.84 -0.19 -10.56
CA ILE A 237 -1.99 -1.15 -9.46
C ILE A 237 -2.53 -0.48 -8.20
N VAL A 238 -2.13 0.75 -7.86
CA VAL A 238 -2.73 1.50 -6.75
C VAL A 238 -4.22 1.73 -7.02
N TYR A 239 -4.59 2.11 -8.24
CA TYR A 239 -6.00 2.25 -8.64
C TYR A 239 -6.81 0.97 -8.42
N HIS A 240 -6.35 -0.16 -8.96
CA HIS A 240 -7.05 -1.44 -8.78
C HIS A 240 -7.07 -1.87 -7.32
N GLN A 241 -6.00 -1.63 -6.58
CA GLN A 241 -5.92 -1.94 -5.16
C GLN A 241 -6.88 -1.10 -4.31
N CYS A 242 -7.14 0.16 -4.67
CA CYS A 242 -8.16 0.98 -4.01
C CYS A 242 -9.54 0.32 -4.10
N LEU A 243 -9.94 -0.13 -5.29
CA LEU A 243 -11.22 -0.79 -5.51
C LEU A 243 -11.28 -2.18 -4.85
N CYS A 244 -10.20 -2.96 -4.96
CA CYS A 244 -10.09 -4.24 -4.25
C CYS A 244 -10.26 -4.06 -2.74
N ALA A 245 -9.52 -3.14 -2.11
CA ALA A 245 -9.58 -2.94 -0.67
C ALA A 245 -10.92 -2.36 -0.21
N LEU A 246 -11.43 -1.32 -0.90
CA LEU A 246 -12.71 -0.69 -0.58
C LEU A 246 -13.84 -1.71 -0.58
N HIS A 247 -13.97 -2.48 -1.65
CA HIS A 247 -15.05 -3.45 -1.78
C HIS A 247 -14.83 -4.72 -0.97
N SER A 248 -13.59 -5.17 -0.77
CA SER A 248 -13.33 -6.33 0.09
C SER A 248 -13.63 -6.02 1.55
N SER A 249 -13.54 -4.75 1.99
CA SER A 249 -13.74 -4.36 3.38
C SER A 249 -15.11 -4.73 3.96
N ILE A 250 -16.10 -4.94 3.10
CA ILE A 250 -17.49 -5.29 3.42
C ILE A 250 -17.83 -6.75 3.04
N VAL A 251 -16.86 -7.52 2.53
CA VAL A 251 -17.04 -8.89 2.02
C VAL A 251 -16.30 -9.88 2.93
N PRO A 252 -17.02 -10.52 3.86
CA PRO A 252 -16.47 -11.44 4.86
C PRO A 252 -15.67 -12.61 4.29
N LEU A 253 -16.07 -13.14 3.13
CA LEU A 253 -15.29 -14.17 2.45
C LEU A 253 -13.84 -13.75 2.18
N PHE A 254 -13.59 -12.47 1.91
CA PHE A 254 -12.27 -11.95 1.58
C PHE A 254 -11.49 -11.49 2.81
N THR A 255 -12.17 -11.01 3.86
CA THR A 255 -11.53 -10.36 5.01
C THR A 255 -11.79 -11.06 6.34
N SER A 256 -12.52 -12.18 6.35
CA SER A 256 -12.90 -12.93 7.56
C SER A 256 -13.61 -12.09 8.63
N SER A 257 -14.44 -11.12 8.21
CA SER A 257 -15.10 -10.15 9.10
C SER A 257 -16.53 -10.56 9.50
N GLU A 258 -17.06 -10.04 10.61
CA GLU A 258 -18.46 -10.26 11.01
C GLU A 258 -19.42 -9.50 10.08
N THR A 259 -20.59 -10.10 9.82
CA THR A 259 -21.59 -9.61 8.85
C THR A 259 -22.70 -8.82 9.54
N ASP A 260 -23.11 -7.71 8.93
CA ASP A 260 -24.45 -7.14 9.15
C ASP A 260 -25.36 -7.62 8.00
N ASP A 261 -26.47 -8.28 8.33
CA ASP A 261 -27.41 -8.86 7.35
C ASP A 261 -28.08 -7.79 6.46
N SER A 262 -27.99 -6.51 6.83
CA SER A 262 -28.62 -5.40 6.10
C SER A 262 -28.01 -5.11 4.72
N TRP A 263 -26.83 -5.64 4.38
CA TRP A 263 -26.05 -5.24 3.18
C TRP A 263 -26.02 -6.27 2.05
N GLY A 264 -26.88 -7.29 2.07
CA GLY A 264 -26.74 -8.47 1.19
C GLY A 264 -26.50 -8.18 -0.30
N TYR A 265 -27.28 -7.28 -0.92
CA TYR A 265 -27.08 -6.90 -2.33
C TYR A 265 -25.76 -6.16 -2.56
N ALA A 266 -25.38 -5.26 -1.66
CA ALA A 266 -24.14 -4.50 -1.76
C ALA A 266 -22.90 -5.38 -1.56
N ILE A 267 -22.99 -6.40 -0.72
CA ILE A 267 -21.94 -7.42 -0.53
C ILE A 267 -21.69 -8.16 -1.84
N GLN A 268 -22.74 -8.58 -2.54
CA GLN A 268 -22.60 -9.31 -3.81
C GLN A 268 -21.93 -8.45 -4.89
N LEU A 269 -22.39 -7.20 -5.05
CA LEU A 269 -21.84 -6.27 -6.02
C LEU A 269 -20.38 -5.90 -5.70
N SER A 270 -20.08 -5.67 -4.42
CA SER A 270 -18.72 -5.39 -3.97
C SER A 270 -17.81 -6.59 -4.16
N ALA A 271 -18.29 -7.80 -3.86
CA ALA A 271 -17.53 -9.02 -4.09
C ALA A 271 -17.19 -9.18 -5.59
N GLN A 272 -18.14 -8.91 -6.48
CA GLN A 272 -17.89 -8.93 -7.92
C GLN A 272 -16.86 -7.88 -8.34
N THR A 273 -16.98 -6.66 -7.83
CA THR A 273 -16.06 -5.55 -8.18
C THR A 273 -14.63 -5.86 -7.74
N ALA A 274 -14.43 -6.33 -6.50
CA ALA A 274 -13.13 -6.78 -6.02
C ALA A 274 -12.57 -7.97 -6.82
N TYR A 275 -13.43 -8.93 -7.18
CA TYR A 275 -13.05 -10.06 -8.03
C TYR A 275 -12.57 -9.60 -9.42
N ASP A 276 -13.28 -8.69 -10.07
CA ASP A 276 -12.92 -8.19 -11.40
C ASP A 276 -11.63 -7.37 -11.38
N HIS A 277 -11.45 -6.49 -10.39
CA HIS A 277 -10.21 -5.72 -10.27
C HIS A 277 -9.00 -6.57 -9.89
N SER A 278 -9.17 -7.62 -9.07
CA SER A 278 -8.09 -8.57 -8.78
C SER A 278 -7.72 -9.41 -10.02
N ASN A 279 -8.66 -9.76 -10.90
CA ASN A 279 -8.36 -10.39 -12.19
C ASN A 279 -7.50 -9.46 -13.07
N ILE A 280 -7.89 -8.19 -13.20
CA ILE A 280 -7.17 -7.21 -14.03
C ILE A 280 -5.75 -6.97 -13.48
N ALA A 281 -5.63 -6.80 -12.16
CA ALA A 281 -4.33 -6.65 -11.50
C ALA A 281 -3.42 -7.87 -11.75
N CYS A 282 -3.94 -9.09 -11.63
CA CYS A 282 -3.19 -10.32 -11.92
C CYS A 282 -2.71 -10.38 -13.38
N ALA A 283 -3.54 -9.98 -14.34
CA ALA A 283 -3.17 -9.90 -15.74
C ALA A 283 -2.05 -8.87 -15.99
N LEU A 284 -2.10 -7.71 -15.32
CA LEU A 284 -1.04 -6.70 -15.38
C LEU A 284 0.28 -7.22 -14.77
N PHE A 285 0.23 -7.96 -13.66
CA PHE A 285 1.41 -8.58 -13.06
C PHE A 285 2.08 -9.57 -14.03
N GLU A 286 1.28 -10.44 -14.65
CA GLU A 286 1.76 -11.47 -15.56
C GLU A 286 2.39 -10.88 -16.83
N ALA A 287 1.71 -9.90 -17.45
CA ALA A 287 2.23 -9.22 -18.62
C ALA A 287 3.51 -8.44 -18.30
N SER A 288 3.55 -7.75 -17.16
CA SER A 288 4.73 -6.98 -16.74
C SER A 288 5.93 -7.87 -16.44
N LEU A 289 5.73 -9.00 -15.75
CA LEU A 289 6.79 -9.96 -15.46
C LEU A 289 7.34 -10.60 -16.74
N SER A 290 6.45 -10.96 -17.66
CA SER A 290 6.84 -11.54 -18.95
C SER A 290 7.67 -10.57 -19.77
N HIS A 291 7.29 -9.30 -19.80
CA HIS A 291 8.03 -8.26 -20.53
C HIS A 291 9.38 -7.92 -19.88
N LEU A 292 9.41 -7.71 -18.56
CA LEU A 292 10.62 -7.30 -17.84
C LEU A 292 11.60 -8.44 -17.56
N GLY A 293 11.25 -9.70 -17.86
CA GLY A 293 12.11 -10.86 -17.67
C GLY A 293 12.59 -11.07 -16.23
N GLY A 294 11.83 -10.60 -15.24
CA GLY A 294 12.23 -10.61 -13.82
C GLY A 294 13.33 -9.61 -13.44
N SER A 295 13.77 -8.75 -14.36
CA SER A 295 14.74 -7.69 -14.12
C SER A 295 14.11 -6.37 -13.62
N GLY A 296 12.79 -6.29 -13.58
CA GLY A 296 12.05 -5.09 -13.18
C GLY A 296 12.15 -4.77 -11.70
N THR A 297 12.55 -3.53 -11.37
CA THR A 297 12.52 -2.99 -10.01
C THR A 297 11.15 -2.41 -9.69
N PHE A 298 10.30 -3.23 -9.07
CA PHE A 298 8.97 -2.82 -8.64
C PHE A 298 8.97 -2.23 -7.23
N ALA A 299 8.08 -1.25 -6.99
CA ALA A 299 7.82 -0.74 -5.66
C ALA A 299 7.14 -1.81 -4.79
N SER A 300 7.46 -1.86 -3.49
CA SER A 300 6.96 -2.89 -2.56
C SER A 300 5.43 -2.98 -2.49
N PHE A 301 4.73 -1.86 -2.71
CA PHE A 301 3.26 -1.81 -2.75
C PHE A 301 2.67 -2.74 -3.82
N ILE A 302 3.35 -2.95 -4.94
CA ILE A 302 2.89 -3.88 -5.98
C ILE A 302 2.83 -5.32 -5.43
N ALA A 303 3.77 -5.71 -4.56
CA ALA A 303 3.72 -7.01 -3.89
C ALA A 303 2.58 -7.09 -2.88
N TYR A 304 2.27 -5.99 -2.18
CA TYR A 304 1.11 -5.94 -1.29
C TYR A 304 -0.20 -6.10 -2.07
N ALA A 305 -0.37 -5.38 -3.17
CA ALA A 305 -1.55 -5.54 -4.02
C ALA A 305 -1.67 -6.97 -4.58
N ALA A 306 -0.55 -7.61 -4.92
CA ALA A 306 -0.54 -9.03 -5.30
C ALA A 306 -0.95 -9.96 -4.16
N TYR A 307 -0.56 -9.67 -2.92
CA TYR A 307 -1.02 -10.40 -1.74
C TYR A 307 -2.54 -10.25 -1.53
N CYS A 308 -3.07 -9.02 -1.61
CA CYS A 308 -4.52 -8.78 -1.52
C CYS A 308 -5.29 -9.47 -2.66
N ALA A 309 -4.75 -9.48 -3.87
CA ALA A 309 -5.33 -10.22 -4.99
C ALA A 309 -5.36 -11.73 -4.70
N CYS A 310 -4.31 -12.30 -4.09
CA CYS A 310 -4.34 -13.69 -3.63
C CYS A 310 -5.46 -13.92 -2.60
N ALA A 311 -5.66 -13.03 -1.64
CA ALA A 311 -6.73 -13.16 -0.65
C ALA A 311 -8.13 -13.23 -1.30
N ILE A 312 -8.37 -12.42 -2.33
CA ILE A 312 -9.63 -12.45 -3.09
C ILE A 312 -9.74 -13.73 -3.94
N GLN A 313 -8.65 -14.19 -4.55
CA GLN A 313 -8.67 -15.27 -5.55
C GLN A 313 -8.60 -16.69 -4.94
N ILE A 314 -7.95 -16.86 -3.79
CA ILE A 314 -7.80 -18.16 -3.11
C ILE A 314 -9.13 -18.88 -2.86
N PRO A 315 -10.20 -18.22 -2.36
CA PRO A 315 -11.51 -18.87 -2.18
C PRO A 315 -12.02 -19.58 -3.45
N PHE A 316 -11.72 -19.03 -4.62
CA PHE A 316 -12.19 -19.55 -5.91
C PHE A 316 -11.38 -20.73 -6.45
N LEU A 317 -10.28 -21.15 -5.80
CA LEU A 317 -9.51 -22.33 -6.19
C LEU A 317 -10.31 -23.64 -6.06
N TRP A 318 -11.37 -23.63 -5.26
CA TRP A 318 -12.29 -24.75 -5.08
C TRP A 318 -13.68 -24.50 -5.68
N CYS A 319 -13.81 -23.49 -6.55
CA CYS A 319 -15.07 -23.17 -7.20
C CYS A 319 -15.58 -24.36 -8.05
N GLN A 320 -16.89 -24.60 -8.04
CA GLN A 320 -17.51 -25.65 -8.84
C GLN A 320 -17.38 -25.36 -10.34
N GLN A 321 -17.53 -24.09 -10.74
CA GLN A 321 -17.39 -23.68 -12.12
C GLN A 321 -15.93 -23.73 -12.58
N LEU A 322 -15.66 -24.58 -13.58
CA LEU A 322 -14.29 -24.88 -14.03
C LEU A 322 -13.54 -23.63 -14.50
N ASN A 323 -14.17 -22.78 -15.31
CA ASN A 323 -13.55 -21.56 -15.83
C ASN A 323 -13.10 -20.60 -14.71
N VAL A 324 -13.90 -20.46 -13.65
CA VAL A 324 -13.61 -19.59 -12.50
C VAL A 324 -12.44 -20.16 -11.72
N LYS A 325 -12.45 -21.47 -11.50
CA LYS A 325 -11.37 -22.21 -10.84
C LYS A 325 -10.03 -22.11 -11.57
N GLU A 326 -10.03 -22.35 -12.89
CA GLU A 326 -8.81 -22.26 -13.72
C GLU A 326 -8.26 -20.84 -13.74
N ARG A 327 -9.12 -19.82 -13.87
CA ARG A 327 -8.71 -18.42 -13.80
C ARG A 327 -8.09 -18.08 -12.45
N ALA A 328 -8.72 -18.51 -11.35
CA ALA A 328 -8.18 -18.32 -10.00
C ALA A 328 -6.79 -18.96 -9.82
N GLN A 329 -6.58 -20.16 -10.39
CA GLN A 329 -5.27 -20.82 -10.37
C GLN A 329 -4.20 -20.03 -11.12
N VAL A 330 -4.53 -19.50 -12.31
CA VAL A 330 -3.62 -18.64 -13.09
C VAL A 330 -3.29 -17.37 -12.30
N ASN A 331 -4.30 -16.70 -11.77
CA ASN A 331 -4.15 -15.46 -11.01
C ASN A 331 -3.27 -15.63 -9.77
N VAL A 332 -3.58 -16.61 -8.91
CA VAL A 332 -2.80 -16.89 -7.70
C VAL A 332 -1.35 -17.24 -8.06
N ARG A 333 -1.13 -18.00 -9.14
CA ARG A 333 0.21 -18.32 -9.62
C ARG A 333 0.96 -17.07 -10.10
N SER A 334 0.31 -16.20 -10.87
CA SER A 334 0.92 -14.97 -11.40
C SER A 334 1.26 -13.98 -10.28
N ALA A 335 0.36 -13.78 -9.31
CA ALA A 335 0.61 -12.98 -8.12
C ALA A 335 1.75 -13.54 -7.26
N LEU A 336 1.79 -14.85 -7.01
CA LEU A 336 2.88 -15.49 -6.27
C LEU A 336 4.24 -15.38 -6.99
N LYS A 337 4.27 -15.52 -8.32
CA LYS A 337 5.49 -15.32 -9.11
C LYS A 337 6.03 -13.90 -8.92
N LEU A 338 5.15 -12.89 -8.93
CA LEU A 338 5.53 -11.49 -8.70
C LEU A 338 6.13 -11.29 -7.30
N ILE A 339 5.42 -11.76 -6.27
CA ILE A 339 5.86 -11.65 -4.88
C ILE A 339 7.24 -12.30 -4.70
N ASN A 340 7.43 -13.52 -5.23
CA ASN A 340 8.71 -14.23 -5.14
C ASN A 340 9.84 -13.53 -5.91
N SER A 341 9.54 -12.93 -7.07
CA SER A 341 10.52 -12.13 -7.82
C SER A 341 10.99 -10.91 -7.01
N MET A 342 10.06 -10.25 -6.32
CA MET A 342 10.33 -9.06 -5.51
C MET A 342 10.95 -9.36 -4.14
N ALA A 343 10.74 -10.56 -3.59
CA ALA A 343 11.29 -11.01 -2.30
C ALA A 343 12.82 -10.93 -2.21
N LYS A 344 13.51 -10.97 -3.36
CA LYS A 344 14.96 -10.78 -3.45
C LYS A 344 15.40 -9.36 -3.06
N PHE A 345 14.55 -8.37 -3.27
CA PHE A 345 14.85 -6.95 -3.06
C PHE A 345 14.12 -6.34 -1.86
N TRP A 346 13.00 -6.95 -1.46
CA TRP A 346 12.13 -6.46 -0.40
C TRP A 346 11.84 -7.59 0.58
N LYS A 347 12.35 -7.50 1.81
CA LYS A 347 11.96 -8.41 2.89
C LYS A 347 10.45 -8.40 3.16
N PHE A 348 9.79 -7.27 2.91
CA PHE A 348 8.34 -7.15 3.00
C PHE A 348 7.63 -8.09 2.02
N SER A 349 8.10 -8.16 0.76
CA SER A 349 7.56 -9.12 -0.21
C SER A 349 7.82 -10.57 0.20
N ALA A 350 8.96 -10.87 0.82
CA ALA A 350 9.21 -12.21 1.36
C ALA A 350 8.21 -12.58 2.47
N LEU A 351 7.92 -11.65 3.38
CA LEU A 351 6.93 -11.81 4.44
C LEU A 351 5.52 -12.04 3.87
N LEU A 352 5.10 -11.22 2.89
CA LEU A 352 3.82 -11.39 2.20
C LEU A 352 3.67 -12.79 1.57
N GLY A 353 4.75 -13.34 1.02
CA GLY A 353 4.77 -14.71 0.49
C GLY A 353 4.48 -15.78 1.54
N VAL A 354 4.88 -15.57 2.80
CA VAL A 354 4.53 -16.44 3.94
C VAL A 354 3.04 -16.29 4.25
N HIS A 355 2.50 -15.07 4.30
CA HIS A 355 1.07 -14.85 4.56
C HIS A 355 0.17 -15.42 3.46
N VAL A 356 0.56 -15.41 2.18
CA VAL A 356 -0.22 -16.09 1.12
C VAL A 356 -0.38 -17.59 1.43
N ARG A 357 0.68 -18.24 1.93
CA ARG A 357 0.61 -19.65 2.31
C ARG A 357 -0.35 -19.87 3.47
N GLN A 358 -0.37 -18.97 4.46
CA GLN A 358 -1.32 -19.06 5.58
C GLN A 358 -2.77 -18.87 5.11
N LEU A 359 -3.04 -17.90 4.24
CA LEU A 359 -4.37 -17.72 3.63
C LEU A 359 -4.80 -18.99 2.89
N TYR A 360 -3.91 -19.58 2.09
CA TYR A 360 -4.20 -20.82 1.39
C TYR A 360 -4.54 -21.97 2.36
N ILE A 361 -3.74 -22.15 3.42
CA ILE A 361 -4.00 -23.19 4.44
C ILE A 361 -5.34 -22.97 5.12
N GLY A 362 -5.66 -21.73 5.50
CA GLY A 362 -6.92 -21.36 6.14
C GLY A 362 -8.14 -21.71 5.27
N HIS A 363 -8.14 -21.29 3.99
CA HIS A 363 -9.22 -21.61 3.07
C HIS A 363 -9.27 -23.08 2.66
N ALA A 364 -8.11 -23.77 2.59
CA ALA A 364 -8.07 -25.20 2.26
C ALA A 364 -8.70 -26.07 3.36
N LYS A 365 -8.54 -25.67 4.63
CA LYS A 365 -9.19 -26.30 5.80
C LYS A 365 -10.68 -25.99 5.84
N ASN A 366 -11.05 -24.72 5.66
CA ASN A 366 -12.44 -24.23 5.74
C ASN A 366 -13.00 -23.93 4.34
N ARG A 367 -13.17 -24.94 3.50
CA ARG A 367 -13.55 -24.71 2.10
C ARG A 367 -14.90 -23.99 2.01
N SER A 368 -14.89 -22.83 1.33
CA SER A 368 -16.12 -22.10 1.04
C SER A 368 -16.85 -22.77 -0.13
N PRO A 369 -18.16 -23.05 -0.03
CA PRO A 369 -18.92 -23.72 -1.08
C PRO A 369 -19.31 -22.74 -2.19
N ILE A 370 -18.33 -22.12 -2.85
CA ILE A 370 -18.55 -21.14 -3.93
C ILE A 370 -18.78 -21.89 -5.25
N ASP A 371 -19.87 -21.56 -5.93
CA ASP A 371 -20.25 -22.29 -7.15
C ASP A 371 -19.81 -21.56 -8.42
N ASN A 372 -19.70 -20.23 -8.39
CA ASN A 372 -19.43 -19.41 -9.57
C ASN A 372 -18.77 -18.06 -9.21
N GLU A 373 -18.68 -17.12 -10.16
CA GLU A 373 -18.34 -15.72 -9.90
C GLU A 373 -19.32 -15.10 -8.87
N PRO A 374 -18.90 -14.08 -8.10
CA PRO A 374 -19.73 -13.49 -7.05
C PRO A 374 -21.13 -13.06 -7.49
N LYS A 375 -21.28 -12.47 -8.68
CA LYS A 375 -22.57 -12.03 -9.24
C LYS A 375 -23.57 -13.18 -9.51
N TYR A 376 -23.09 -14.41 -9.62
CA TYR A 376 -23.91 -15.60 -9.86
C TYR A 376 -24.02 -16.51 -8.62
N THR A 377 -23.36 -16.14 -7.53
CA THR A 377 -23.31 -16.93 -6.29
C THR A 377 -24.27 -16.35 -5.27
N ASP A 378 -24.95 -17.21 -4.50
CA ASP A 378 -25.78 -16.80 -3.37
C ASP A 378 -24.93 -15.99 -2.36
N VAL A 379 -25.44 -14.83 -1.95
CA VAL A 379 -24.82 -13.92 -0.97
C VAL A 379 -24.42 -14.66 0.31
N ASN A 380 -25.22 -15.64 0.75
CA ASN A 380 -24.92 -16.43 1.94
C ASN A 380 -23.55 -17.12 1.86
N LYS A 381 -23.10 -17.51 0.66
CA LYS A 381 -21.80 -18.15 0.45
C LYS A 381 -20.62 -17.18 0.52
N LEU A 382 -20.91 -15.88 0.40
CA LEU A 382 -19.95 -14.78 0.55
C LEU A 382 -19.86 -14.29 2.01
N THR A 383 -20.83 -14.67 2.86
CA THR A 383 -20.93 -14.24 4.26
C THR A 383 -20.67 -15.37 5.26
N CYS A 384 -20.91 -16.63 4.90
CA CYS A 384 -20.78 -17.79 5.81
C CYS A 384 -19.34 -18.20 6.18
N PHE A 385 -18.31 -17.56 5.62
CA PHE A 385 -16.93 -17.92 5.93
C PHE A 385 -16.51 -17.40 7.31
N LYS A 386 -16.68 -18.25 8.33
CA LYS A 386 -16.32 -17.99 9.73
C LYS A 386 -14.93 -18.54 10.06
N SER A 387 -13.91 -18.15 9.30
CA SER A 387 -12.53 -18.36 9.77
C SER A 387 -12.21 -17.26 10.76
N ILE A 388 -12.08 -17.59 12.05
CA ILE A 388 -11.60 -16.65 13.08
C ILE A 388 -10.09 -16.54 12.91
N ALA A 389 -9.65 -15.92 11.81
CA ALA A 389 -8.29 -15.45 11.65
C ALA A 389 -8.32 -13.97 12.02
N THR A 390 -8.24 -13.68 13.31
CA THR A 390 -8.45 -12.35 13.91
C THR A 390 -7.58 -11.28 13.24
N HIS A 391 -6.44 -11.67 12.68
CA HIS A 391 -5.46 -10.79 12.03
C HIS A 391 -5.48 -10.83 10.50
N ALA A 392 -6.29 -11.68 9.87
CA ALA A 392 -6.39 -11.75 8.40
C ALA A 392 -6.97 -10.46 7.81
N ARG A 393 -7.97 -9.85 8.47
CA ARG A 393 -8.51 -8.55 8.04
C ARG A 393 -7.42 -7.49 8.02
N ASP A 394 -6.69 -7.37 9.12
CA ASP A 394 -5.63 -6.38 9.29
C ASP A 394 -4.49 -6.61 8.30
N SER A 395 -4.12 -7.87 8.04
CA SER A 395 -3.08 -8.19 7.07
C SER A 395 -3.49 -7.85 5.64
N ILE A 396 -4.74 -8.09 5.28
CA ILE A 396 -5.27 -7.87 3.93
C ILE A 396 -5.55 -6.39 3.69
N LEU A 397 -6.14 -5.68 4.65
CA LEU A 397 -6.62 -4.31 4.46
C LEU A 397 -5.66 -3.24 5.00
N GLY A 398 -4.74 -3.61 5.89
CA GLY A 398 -3.93 -2.67 6.63
C GLY A 398 -2.54 -2.39 6.08
N HIS A 399 -2.21 -2.78 4.84
CA HIS A 399 -0.90 -2.67 4.19
C HIS A 399 0.32 -3.04 5.05
N THR A 400 0.73 -2.16 5.96
CA THR A 400 1.84 -2.35 6.90
C THR A 400 1.44 -2.93 8.26
N LEU A 401 0.16 -3.20 8.54
CA LEU A 401 -0.28 -3.73 9.83
C LEU A 401 0.39 -5.07 10.18
N ILE A 402 0.79 -5.87 9.19
CA ILE A 402 1.55 -7.12 9.38
C ILE A 402 2.93 -6.91 10.03
N LEU A 403 3.42 -5.67 10.07
CA LEU A 403 4.71 -5.31 10.66
C LEU A 403 4.61 -4.99 12.15
N TRP A 404 3.42 -5.01 12.74
CA TRP A 404 3.19 -4.78 14.16
C TRP A 404 3.15 -6.12 14.90
N SER A 405 3.73 -6.15 16.10
CA SER A 405 3.57 -7.26 17.04
C SER A 405 2.24 -7.13 17.79
N HIS A 406 1.83 -8.21 18.45
CA HIS A 406 0.63 -8.22 19.31
C HIS A 406 0.65 -7.14 20.41
N ASP A 407 1.83 -6.71 20.84
CA ASP A 407 2.01 -5.67 21.86
C ASP A 407 1.82 -4.24 21.31
N GLY A 408 1.44 -4.08 20.05
CA GLY A 408 1.24 -2.77 19.42
C GLY A 408 2.55 -2.02 19.17
N ALA A 409 3.67 -2.73 19.01
CA ALA A 409 4.96 -2.16 18.59
C ALA A 409 5.39 -2.71 17.23
N PHE A 410 6.23 -1.98 16.48
CA PHE A 410 6.85 -2.54 15.29
C PHE A 410 7.67 -3.80 15.64
N ALA A 411 7.50 -4.86 14.85
CA ALA A 411 8.26 -6.09 14.96
C ALA A 411 9.77 -5.82 14.85
N LYS A 412 10.58 -6.57 15.60
CA LYS A 412 12.02 -6.63 15.32
C LYS A 412 12.24 -7.50 14.09
N GLN A 413 13.39 -7.32 13.46
CA GLN A 413 13.78 -8.14 12.32
C GLN A 413 13.83 -9.62 12.75
N GLY A 414 13.06 -10.48 12.06
CA GLY A 414 12.93 -11.90 12.39
C GLY A 414 11.89 -12.23 13.46
N GLU A 415 11.27 -11.22 14.09
CA GLU A 415 10.16 -11.38 15.05
C GLU A 415 8.81 -10.97 14.40
N GLU A 416 8.72 -10.95 13.07
CA GLU A 416 7.48 -10.60 12.37
C GLU A 416 6.38 -11.64 12.59
N LEU A 417 5.12 -11.18 12.67
CA LEU A 417 3.98 -12.08 12.77
C LEU A 417 3.84 -12.88 11.47
N THR A 418 4.12 -14.18 11.53
CA THR A 418 3.97 -15.08 10.39
C THR A 418 2.67 -15.90 10.43
N ASP A 419 1.94 -15.84 11.53
CA ASP A 419 0.65 -16.50 11.72
C ASP A 419 -0.49 -15.49 11.59
N LEU A 420 -1.65 -15.95 11.11
CA LEU A 420 -2.90 -15.17 11.03
C LEU A 420 -3.86 -15.52 12.18
N ASP A 421 -3.39 -16.27 13.18
CA ASP A 421 -4.14 -16.79 14.32
C ASP A 421 -5.41 -17.54 13.90
N THR A 422 -5.26 -18.59 13.08
CA THR A 422 -6.40 -19.47 12.77
C THR A 422 -6.75 -20.32 13.99
N GLN A 423 -7.70 -19.88 14.82
CA GLN A 423 -8.21 -20.71 15.91
C GLN A 423 -9.21 -21.76 15.38
N ASP A 424 -9.04 -23.01 15.78
CA ASP A 424 -10.03 -24.06 15.53
C ASP A 424 -11.31 -23.75 16.31
N ALA A 425 -12.40 -23.46 15.60
CA ALA A 425 -13.73 -23.20 16.18
C ALA A 425 -14.25 -24.34 17.09
N ASN A 426 -13.64 -25.53 17.02
CA ASN A 426 -14.01 -26.71 17.81
C ASN A 426 -13.42 -26.74 19.24
N LEU A 427 -12.57 -25.78 19.63
CA LEU A 427 -12.00 -25.72 20.99
C LEU A 427 -12.70 -24.70 21.91
N VAL A 428 -13.54 -23.82 21.36
CA VAL A 428 -14.25 -22.80 22.17
C VAL A 428 -15.51 -23.36 22.84
N SER A 429 -16.08 -24.47 22.33
CA SER A 429 -17.26 -25.09 22.96
C SER A 429 -16.94 -25.95 24.19
N SER A 430 -15.67 -26.24 24.48
CA SER A 430 -15.25 -27.06 25.63
C SER A 430 -14.64 -26.26 26.78
N SER A 431 -14.23 -25.00 26.57
CA SER A 431 -13.60 -24.17 27.62
C SER A 431 -14.57 -23.23 28.35
N ASN A 432 -15.76 -22.96 27.80
CA ASN A 432 -16.74 -22.01 28.37
C ASN A 432 -17.74 -22.59 29.39
N ARG A 433 -17.55 -23.83 29.87
CA ARG A 433 -18.35 -24.39 31.00
C ARG A 433 -17.71 -24.24 32.38
N GLY A 434 -16.55 -23.57 32.50
CA GLY A 434 -15.75 -23.58 33.74
C GLY A 434 -15.42 -22.25 34.40
N ARG A 435 -15.93 -21.10 33.93
CA ARG A 435 -15.61 -19.79 34.53
C ARG A 435 -16.81 -18.85 34.54
N ASN A 436 -17.77 -19.14 35.41
CA ASN A 436 -18.74 -18.16 35.89
C ASN A 436 -18.79 -18.21 37.42
N SER A 437 -17.83 -17.54 38.06
CA SER A 437 -17.97 -17.01 39.42
C SER A 437 -16.82 -16.06 39.72
N CYS A 438 -17.14 -14.94 40.37
CA CYS A 438 -16.27 -13.89 40.88
C CYS A 438 -16.01 -12.72 39.94
N PHE A 439 -16.94 -11.76 39.93
CA PHE A 439 -16.64 -10.34 40.17
C PHE A 439 -17.94 -9.61 40.50
N VAL A 440 -18.31 -9.54 41.79
CA VAL A 440 -19.23 -8.52 42.31
C VAL A 440 -18.70 -7.98 43.63
N SER A 441 -18.58 -6.65 43.64
CA SER A 441 -18.50 -5.73 44.77
C SER A 441 -17.12 -5.11 45.04
N CYS A 442 -17.01 -3.85 44.63
CA CYS A 442 -16.24 -2.85 45.34
C CYS A 442 -17.26 -1.83 45.88
N GLY A 443 -17.34 -1.71 47.20
CA GLY A 443 -18.28 -0.84 47.89
C GLY A 443 -17.78 -0.48 49.29
N ARG A 444 -17.03 0.64 49.34
CA ARG A 444 -16.94 1.69 50.38
C ARG A 444 -16.99 1.34 51.88
N GLY A 445 -16.05 1.94 52.62
CA GLY A 445 -16.19 2.34 54.04
C GLY A 445 -14.85 2.36 54.77
N LEU A 446 -14.19 3.51 54.90
CA LEU A 446 -14.15 4.32 56.14
C LEU A 446 -13.47 3.61 57.33
N THR A 447 -12.15 3.80 57.49
CA THR A 447 -11.50 4.70 58.47
C THR A 447 -9.99 4.65 58.26
#